data_AF-A0AA36GJM7-F1
#
_entry.id   AF-A0AA36GJM7-F1
#
_cell.length_a   1.000
_cell.length_b   1.000
_cell.length_c   1.000
_cell.angle_alpha   90.00
_cell.angle_beta   90.00
_cell.angle_gamma   90.00
#
_symmetry.space_group_name_H-M   'P 1'
#
loop_
_entity.id
_entity.type
_entity.pdbx_description
1 polymer ?
#
loop_
_entity_poly.entity_id
_entity_poly.type
_entity_poly.pdbx_seq_one_letter_code
_entity_poly.pdbx_strand_id
1 'polypeptide(L)'
;MEPSTSRSEFLGEPVLFHPFHGENIELLEHRRRALRRVSFEKGIVFSERALLEGECFFISIEGVEGGWSGHLRIGLTTLDPETRPTLRNLESHSWLFSVSPFIVPFPNPVTTRSLPTEKGSLIGVYYEKSGGTPRIHVVLNGFDICPNFGTVPADQLFFAVVDVFGSTKEVRVVFPGPRVPARLYTLCSDRLRCLYNERKCSLSRKHMTLLTMVGRGYDSRNR
;
A
#
# COMPACT_ATOMS: atom_id res chain seq x y z
N MET A 1 17.80 32.05 33.42
CA MET A 1 16.70 32.06 32.43
C MET A 1 17.00 30.93 31.47
N GLU A 2 16.37 29.78 31.69
CA GLU A 2 16.41 28.66 30.75
C GLU A 2 15.60 29.03 29.51
N PRO A 3 16.08 28.78 28.28
CA PRO A 3 15.26 28.97 27.11
C PRO A 3 14.20 27.87 27.09
N SER A 4 12.95 28.28 27.27
CA SER A 4 11.77 27.46 27.04
C SER A 4 11.80 26.91 25.62
N THR A 5 12.03 25.60 25.46
CA THR A 5 11.93 24.88 24.19
C THR A 5 10.47 24.89 23.75
N SER A 6 10.14 25.88 22.93
CA SER A 6 8.88 25.98 22.22
C SER A 6 8.69 24.75 21.33
N ARG A 7 7.53 24.12 21.50
CA ARG A 7 6.95 22.96 20.82
C ARG A 7 6.80 23.17 19.30
N SER A 8 7.91 23.41 18.58
CA SER A 8 7.92 23.93 17.20
C SER A 8 9.16 23.54 16.39
N GLU A 9 9.60 22.27 16.32
CA GLU A 9 10.65 21.84 15.37
C GLU A 9 10.49 20.41 14.78
N PHE A 10 9.31 19.78 14.79
CA PHE A 10 9.08 18.53 14.05
C PHE A 10 8.47 18.78 12.66
N LEU A 11 9.13 19.60 11.85
CA LEU A 11 8.81 19.71 10.41
C LEU A 11 9.39 18.49 9.66
N GLY A 12 8.84 17.32 10.03
CA GLY A 12 8.79 16.06 9.30
C GLY A 12 10.10 15.50 8.74
N GLU A 13 10.81 14.73 9.56
CA GLU A 13 11.74 13.73 9.02
C GLU A 13 10.95 12.45 8.66
N PRO A 14 11.33 11.73 7.58
CA PRO A 14 10.71 10.45 7.27
C PRO A 14 10.96 9.43 8.39
N VAL A 15 9.98 8.58 8.66
CA VAL A 15 10.17 7.40 9.51
C VAL A 15 11.17 6.47 8.82
N LEU A 16 12.35 6.27 9.40
CA LEU A 16 13.43 5.48 8.79
C LEU A 16 13.23 3.97 9.01
N PHE A 17 14.09 3.16 8.41
CA PHE A 17 14.14 1.73 8.71
C PHE A 17 14.69 1.48 10.12
N HIS A 18 14.13 0.50 10.82
CA HIS A 18 14.63 0.03 12.10
C HIS A 18 16.01 -0.66 11.93
N PRO A 19 16.93 -0.57 12.91
CA PRO A 19 18.24 -1.25 12.84
C PRO A 19 18.14 -2.78 12.78
N PHE A 20 17.12 -3.38 13.38
CA PHE A 20 16.81 -4.81 13.22
C PHE A 20 16.18 -5.08 11.85
N HIS A 21 16.80 -5.99 11.09
CA HIS A 21 16.39 -6.39 9.75
C HIS A 21 16.73 -7.86 9.48
N GLY A 22 16.26 -8.39 8.36
CA GLY A 22 16.56 -9.73 7.89
C GLY A 22 18.03 -9.94 7.53
N GLU A 23 18.45 -11.20 7.56
CA GLU A 23 19.85 -11.65 7.37
C GLU A 23 20.51 -11.11 6.10
N ASN A 24 19.74 -10.93 5.02
CA ASN A 24 20.28 -10.56 3.72
C ASN A 24 20.24 -9.05 3.45
N ILE A 25 19.79 -8.24 4.40
CA ILE A 25 19.69 -6.78 4.24
C ILE A 25 20.96 -6.10 4.73
N GLU A 26 21.38 -5.08 3.99
CA GLU A 26 22.29 -4.04 4.46
C GLU A 26 21.55 -2.69 4.44
N LEU A 27 21.55 -2.01 5.58
CA LEU A 27 21.00 -0.66 5.68
C LEU A 27 22.05 0.37 5.25
N LEU A 28 21.70 1.19 4.27
CA LEU A 28 22.54 2.23 3.70
C LEU A 28 21.96 3.62 4.03
N GLU A 29 22.79 4.65 3.85
CA GLU A 29 22.38 6.06 3.99
C GLU A 29 21.62 6.33 5.30
N HIS A 30 22.23 5.98 6.43
CA HIS A 30 21.65 6.21 7.76
C HIS A 30 20.27 5.56 7.93
N ARG A 31 20.09 4.32 7.47
CA ARG A 31 18.82 3.56 7.54
C ARG A 31 17.70 4.11 6.65
N ARG A 32 18.03 4.95 5.67
CA ARG A 32 17.07 5.40 4.66
C ARG A 32 16.95 4.44 3.48
N ARG A 33 17.95 3.58 3.26
CA ARG A 33 17.96 2.56 2.21
C ARG A 33 18.14 1.17 2.79
N ALA A 34 17.49 0.19 2.19
CA ALA A 34 17.65 -1.21 2.48
C ALA A 34 17.98 -1.97 1.19
N LEU A 35 19.17 -2.55 1.13
CA LEU A 35 19.68 -3.31 0.00
C LEU A 35 19.77 -4.78 0.39
N ARG A 36 19.08 -5.66 -0.35
CA ARG A 36 19.22 -7.11 -0.17
C ARG A 36 20.49 -7.57 -0.87
N ARG A 37 21.59 -7.87 -0.16
CA ARG A 37 22.88 -8.20 -0.77
C ARG A 37 22.86 -9.53 -1.53
N VAL A 38 22.31 -10.57 -0.92
CA VAL A 38 22.33 -11.94 -1.45
C VAL A 38 20.95 -12.57 -1.45
N SER A 39 20.79 -13.65 -2.22
CA SER A 39 19.54 -14.42 -2.32
C SER A 39 18.33 -13.59 -2.81
N PHE A 40 17.15 -14.20 -2.73
CA PHE A 40 15.83 -13.64 -3.07
C PHE A 40 14.91 -13.46 -1.87
N GLU A 41 15.34 -13.86 -0.68
CA GLU A 41 14.52 -13.94 0.53
C GLU A 41 15.24 -13.39 1.77
N LYS A 42 14.60 -13.51 2.95
CA LYS A 42 15.08 -12.99 4.24
C LYS A 42 15.42 -11.49 4.17
N GLY A 43 14.61 -10.75 3.42
CA GLY A 43 14.77 -9.33 3.12
C GLY A 43 13.91 -8.40 3.98
N ILE A 44 13.53 -8.83 5.19
CA ILE A 44 12.54 -8.11 6.01
C ILE A 44 13.16 -6.86 6.62
N VAL A 45 12.44 -5.75 6.56
CA VAL A 45 12.75 -4.48 7.26
C VAL A 45 11.49 -3.92 7.90
N PHE A 46 11.68 -3.11 8.94
CA PHE A 46 10.61 -2.50 9.72
C PHE A 46 10.73 -0.98 9.74
N SER A 47 9.65 -0.27 10.03
CA SER A 47 9.75 1.13 10.47
C SER A 47 10.44 1.21 11.83
N GLU A 48 11.24 2.26 12.05
CA GLU A 48 11.99 2.44 13.29
C GLU A 48 11.12 2.68 14.53
N ARG A 49 9.85 3.03 14.33
CA ARG A 49 8.86 3.21 15.38
C ARG A 49 7.47 2.85 14.87
N ALA A 50 6.52 2.74 15.79
CA ALA A 50 5.12 2.62 15.44
C ALA A 50 4.65 3.84 14.64
N LEU A 51 3.80 3.59 13.64
CA LEU A 51 3.14 4.63 12.85
C LEU A 51 2.00 5.23 13.66
N LEU A 52 1.78 6.53 13.49
CA LEU A 52 0.57 7.19 13.96
C LEU A 52 -0.60 6.90 13.00
N GLU A 53 -1.82 7.10 13.48
CA GLU A 53 -3.00 6.99 12.62
C GLU A 53 -2.92 8.00 11.47
N GLY A 54 -3.11 7.53 10.24
CA GLY A 54 -2.97 8.33 9.03
C GLY A 54 -1.52 8.67 8.64
N GLU A 55 -0.52 8.25 9.40
CA GLU A 55 0.89 8.43 9.03
C GLU A 55 1.30 7.39 7.99
N CYS A 56 1.79 7.88 6.85
CA CYS A 56 2.21 7.01 5.75
C CYS A 56 3.68 6.65 5.82
N PHE A 57 3.98 5.35 5.75
CA PHE A 57 5.32 4.84 5.51
C PHE A 57 5.49 4.56 4.01
N PHE A 58 6.26 5.40 3.32
CA PHE A 58 6.51 5.28 1.88
C PHE A 58 7.92 4.81 1.57
N ILE A 59 8.01 3.94 0.56
CA ILE A 59 9.26 3.51 -0.06
C ILE A 59 9.24 3.71 -1.57
N SER A 60 10.40 3.97 -2.16
CA SER A 60 10.68 3.81 -3.58
C SER A 60 11.46 2.53 -3.84
N ILE A 61 11.17 1.84 -4.94
CA ILE A 61 12.04 0.75 -5.44
C ILE A 61 13.25 1.39 -6.13
N GLU A 62 14.45 1.16 -5.62
CA GLU A 62 15.69 1.71 -6.17
C GLU A 62 16.42 0.71 -7.09
N GLY A 63 16.16 -0.58 -6.90
CA GLY A 63 16.85 -1.66 -7.59
C GLY A 63 16.00 -2.90 -7.74
N VAL A 64 16.10 -3.52 -8.91
CA VAL A 64 15.50 -4.82 -9.24
C VAL A 64 16.60 -5.75 -9.76
N GLU A 65 16.43 -7.04 -9.53
CA GLU A 65 17.34 -8.11 -9.96
C GLU A 65 16.56 -9.13 -10.80
N GLY A 66 17.04 -9.41 -12.01
CA GLY A 66 16.47 -10.44 -12.87
C GLY A 66 16.78 -11.87 -12.37
N GLY A 67 16.04 -12.86 -12.88
CA GLY A 67 16.26 -14.27 -12.55
C GLY A 67 15.52 -14.77 -11.29
N TRP A 68 14.89 -13.87 -10.54
CA TRP A 68 14.06 -14.21 -9.39
C TRP A 68 12.58 -14.02 -9.71
N SER A 69 11.75 -14.95 -9.21
CA SER A 69 10.29 -14.82 -9.23
C SER A 69 9.78 -14.29 -7.88
N GLY A 70 8.54 -13.80 -7.87
CA GLY A 70 7.94 -13.21 -6.67
C GLY A 70 8.21 -11.72 -6.53
N HIS A 71 7.50 -11.11 -5.60
CA HIS A 71 7.40 -9.65 -5.48
C HIS A 71 7.56 -9.18 -4.04
N LEU A 72 7.95 -7.91 -3.91
CA LEU A 72 7.95 -7.20 -2.64
C LEU A 72 6.59 -7.30 -1.96
N ARG A 73 6.63 -7.44 -0.63
CA ARG A 73 5.42 -7.40 0.21
C ARG A 73 5.55 -6.22 1.16
N ILE A 74 4.45 -5.53 1.40
CA ILE A 74 4.39 -4.42 2.35
C ILE A 74 3.14 -4.54 3.20
N GLY A 75 3.22 -4.13 4.45
CA GLY A 75 2.10 -4.23 5.36
C GLY A 75 2.36 -3.60 6.71
N LEU A 76 1.51 -3.96 7.66
CA LEU A 76 1.66 -3.60 9.06
C LEU A 76 1.82 -4.85 9.92
N THR A 77 2.48 -4.69 11.06
CA THR A 77 2.63 -5.73 12.09
C THR A 77 2.39 -5.12 13.47
N THR A 78 1.88 -5.92 14.41
CA THR A 78 1.82 -5.54 15.84
C THR A 78 3.11 -5.88 16.60
N LEU A 79 4.09 -6.49 15.91
CA LEU A 79 5.36 -6.88 16.53
C LEU A 79 6.32 -5.71 16.56
N ASP A 80 6.79 -5.37 17.76
CA ASP A 80 7.85 -4.39 17.94
C ASP A 80 9.18 -4.98 17.43
N PRO A 81 9.87 -4.33 16.47
CA PRO A 81 11.13 -4.83 15.93
C PRO A 81 12.26 -4.91 16.98
N GLU A 82 12.17 -4.22 18.11
CA GLU A 82 13.09 -4.37 19.25
C GLU A 82 13.02 -5.79 19.87
N THR A 83 11.89 -6.47 19.73
CA THR A 83 11.73 -7.87 20.18
C THR A 83 12.42 -8.88 19.25
N ARG A 84 12.95 -8.41 18.11
CA ARG A 84 13.65 -9.23 17.09
C ARG A 84 12.79 -10.41 16.61
N PRO A 85 11.59 -10.16 16.07
CA PRO A 85 10.62 -11.20 15.75
C PRO A 85 11.13 -12.20 14.71
N THR A 86 10.69 -13.45 14.85
CA THR A 86 10.96 -14.52 13.87
C THR A 86 9.96 -14.48 12.71
N LEU A 87 10.27 -15.15 11.60
CA LEU A 87 9.37 -15.26 10.45
C LEU A 87 8.00 -15.83 10.82
N ARG A 88 7.96 -16.84 11.71
CA ARG A 88 6.70 -17.42 12.20
C ARG A 88 5.85 -16.41 12.97
N ASN A 89 6.50 -15.53 13.74
CA ASN A 89 5.77 -14.47 14.43
C ASN A 89 5.12 -13.53 13.41
N LEU A 90 5.86 -13.15 12.36
CA LEU A 90 5.37 -12.25 11.33
C LEU A 90 4.17 -12.81 10.57
N GLU A 91 4.16 -14.09 10.23
CA GLU A 91 3.01 -14.74 9.57
C GLU A 91 1.72 -14.66 10.38
N SER A 92 1.82 -14.65 11.71
CA SER A 92 0.65 -14.66 12.61
C SER A 92 0.18 -13.27 13.06
N HIS A 93 1.04 -12.26 12.98
CA HIS A 93 0.80 -10.92 13.57
C HIS A 93 0.97 -9.79 12.56
N SER A 94 0.98 -10.09 11.27
CA SER A 94 1.20 -9.10 10.20
C SER A 94 0.19 -9.25 9.09
N TRP A 95 -0.16 -8.12 8.48
CA TRP A 95 -1.06 -8.02 7.35
C TRP A 95 -0.26 -7.53 6.14
N LEU A 96 0.31 -8.49 5.41
CA LEU A 96 1.19 -8.23 4.27
C LEU A 96 0.41 -8.28 2.95
N PHE A 97 0.63 -7.27 2.12
CA PHE A 97 0.12 -7.18 0.76
C PHE A 97 1.24 -7.48 -0.23
N SER A 98 1.03 -8.43 -1.13
CA SER A 98 1.97 -8.77 -2.20
C SER A 98 1.79 -7.82 -3.38
N VAL A 99 2.83 -7.05 -3.71
CA VAL A 99 2.80 -6.04 -4.79
C VAL A 99 3.00 -6.75 -6.13
N SER A 100 1.89 -7.12 -6.78
CA SER A 100 1.93 -7.77 -8.10
C SER A 100 1.96 -6.75 -9.25
N PRO A 101 2.70 -7.00 -10.33
CA PRO A 101 2.74 -6.13 -11.52
C PRO A 101 1.37 -6.01 -12.20
N PHE A 102 0.47 -6.97 -12.00
CA PHE A 102 -0.86 -6.99 -12.61
C PHE A 102 -1.89 -6.15 -11.86
N ILE A 103 -1.51 -5.58 -10.71
CA ILE A 103 -2.37 -4.67 -9.95
C ILE A 103 -2.28 -3.30 -10.62
N VAL A 104 -3.09 -3.13 -11.66
CA VAL A 104 -3.25 -1.86 -12.38
C VAL A 104 -4.60 -1.23 -12.01
N PRO A 105 -4.61 -0.19 -11.17
CA PRO A 105 -5.81 0.55 -10.85
C PRO A 105 -6.18 1.39 -12.09
N PHE A 106 -7.01 0.78 -12.94
CA PHE A 106 -7.54 1.34 -14.19
C PHE A 106 -6.48 1.54 -15.30
N PRO A 107 -6.63 0.91 -16.48
CA PRO A 107 -5.79 1.23 -17.62
C PRO A 107 -6.09 2.67 -18.09
N ASN A 108 -5.26 3.63 -17.69
CA ASN A 108 -5.28 4.98 -18.23
C ASN A 108 -4.12 5.13 -19.24
N PRO A 109 -4.36 5.52 -20.51
CA PRO A 109 -3.31 5.71 -21.50
C PRO A 109 -2.28 6.81 -21.13
N VAL A 110 -2.57 7.64 -20.12
CA VAL A 110 -1.71 8.76 -19.69
C VAL A 110 -0.77 8.38 -18.53
N THR A 111 -1.10 7.39 -17.69
CA THR A 111 -0.18 6.87 -16.67
C THR A 111 0.78 5.90 -17.35
N THR A 112 1.93 6.45 -17.71
CA THR A 112 3.10 5.74 -18.24
C THR A 112 3.30 4.37 -17.59
N ARG A 113 3.21 3.32 -18.42
CA ARG A 113 3.91 2.01 -18.48
C ARG A 113 4.62 1.36 -17.28
N SER A 114 4.89 2.02 -16.15
CA SER A 114 5.68 1.44 -15.08
C SER A 114 4.84 0.55 -14.17
N LEU A 115 5.15 -0.75 -14.16
CA LEU A 115 4.54 -1.70 -13.25
C LEU A 115 4.86 -1.31 -11.79
N PRO A 116 3.99 -1.57 -10.81
CA PRO A 116 4.23 -1.23 -9.40
C PRO A 116 5.43 -1.96 -8.77
N THR A 117 6.09 -2.84 -9.52
CA THR A 117 7.28 -3.60 -9.13
C THR A 117 8.56 -3.11 -9.81
N GLU A 118 8.49 -2.08 -10.64
CA GLU A 118 9.65 -1.53 -11.35
C GLU A 118 10.41 -0.50 -10.52
N LYS A 119 11.68 -0.31 -10.84
CA LYS A 119 12.50 0.77 -10.30
C LYS A 119 11.80 2.13 -10.49
N GLY A 120 11.76 2.91 -9.43
CA GLY A 120 11.05 4.19 -9.36
C GLY A 120 9.61 4.09 -8.85
N SER A 121 9.05 2.88 -8.72
CA SER A 121 7.71 2.70 -8.15
C SER A 121 7.67 3.15 -6.69
N LEU A 122 6.60 3.86 -6.34
CA LEU A 122 6.32 4.36 -5.00
C LEU A 122 5.26 3.49 -4.35
N ILE A 123 5.60 2.93 -3.19
CA ILE A 123 4.78 1.97 -2.47
C ILE A 123 4.63 2.48 -1.04
N GLY A 124 3.40 2.60 -0.56
CA GLY A 124 3.09 3.11 0.77
C GLY A 124 2.17 2.22 1.56
N VAL A 125 2.27 2.30 2.88
CA VAL A 125 1.31 1.68 3.80
C VAL A 125 0.96 2.65 4.93
N TYR A 126 -0.31 2.66 5.33
CA TYR A 126 -0.81 3.37 6.50
C TYR A 126 -2.06 2.69 7.04
N TYR A 127 -2.56 3.16 8.18
CA TYR A 127 -3.86 2.75 8.70
C TYR A 127 -4.71 3.95 9.12
N GLU A 128 -6.04 3.75 9.11
CA GLU A 128 -7.03 4.71 9.60
C GLU A 128 -8.08 3.94 10.43
N LYS A 129 -8.56 4.52 11.54
CA LYS A 129 -9.60 3.89 12.36
C LYS A 129 -10.98 4.37 11.90
N SER A 130 -11.76 3.45 11.36
CA SER A 130 -13.16 3.71 10.97
C SER A 130 -14.09 3.09 12.00
N GLY A 131 -14.71 3.92 12.85
CA GLY A 131 -15.62 3.45 13.91
C GLY A 131 -14.92 2.60 14.97
N GLY A 132 -13.65 2.90 15.27
CA GLY A 132 -12.82 2.17 16.23
C GLY A 132 -12.03 1.00 15.63
N THR A 133 -12.43 0.48 14.47
CA THR A 133 -11.72 -0.62 13.79
C THR A 133 -10.66 -0.07 12.83
N PRO A 134 -9.38 -0.45 12.96
CA PRO A 134 -8.34 -0.07 12.01
C PRO A 134 -8.59 -0.69 10.64
N ARG A 135 -8.39 0.11 9.59
CA ARG A 135 -8.29 -0.36 8.21
C ARG A 135 -6.90 -0.03 7.69
N ILE A 136 -6.30 -0.98 6.99
CA ILE A 136 -4.96 -0.87 6.44
C ILE A 136 -5.08 -0.49 4.96
N HIS A 137 -4.36 0.54 4.58
CA HIS A 137 -4.34 1.08 3.24
C HIS A 137 -2.95 0.85 2.62
N VAL A 138 -2.94 0.42 1.37
CA VAL A 138 -1.71 0.22 0.59
C VAL A 138 -1.80 1.09 -0.65
N VAL A 139 -0.80 1.94 -0.84
CA VAL A 139 -0.73 2.92 -1.92
C VAL A 139 0.31 2.46 -2.93
N LEU A 140 -0.09 2.23 -4.19
CA LEU A 140 0.82 1.88 -5.28
C LEU A 140 0.81 2.98 -6.34
N ASN A 141 1.94 3.66 -6.54
CA ASN A 141 2.09 4.74 -7.52
C ASN A 141 0.97 5.79 -7.43
N GLY A 142 0.62 6.14 -6.19
CA GLY A 142 -0.47 7.05 -5.85
C GLY A 142 -1.78 6.33 -5.53
N PHE A 143 -2.09 5.20 -6.16
CA PHE A 143 -3.39 4.58 -6.05
C PHE A 143 -3.59 3.80 -4.75
N ASP A 144 -4.62 4.15 -3.99
CA ASP A 144 -4.99 3.46 -2.74
C ASP A 144 -5.88 2.23 -3.02
N ILE A 145 -5.40 1.06 -2.60
CA ILE A 145 -6.05 -0.24 -2.82
C ILE A 145 -6.95 -0.64 -1.64
N CYS A 146 -6.66 -0.17 -0.42
CA CYS A 146 -7.36 -0.56 0.81
C CYS A 146 -7.75 -2.06 0.85
N PRO A 147 -6.77 -3.00 0.84
CA PRO A 147 -7.03 -4.43 0.81
C PRO A 147 -7.86 -4.91 2.00
N ASN A 148 -8.72 -5.91 1.77
CA ASN A 148 -9.51 -6.53 2.85
C ASN A 148 -8.66 -7.55 3.62
N PHE A 149 -8.11 -7.11 4.74
CA PHE A 149 -7.33 -7.92 5.66
C PHE A 149 -8.15 -8.61 6.76
N GLY A 150 -9.48 -8.49 6.72
CA GLY A 150 -10.35 -9.00 7.77
C GLY A 150 -10.22 -8.22 9.07
N THR A 151 -10.19 -8.92 10.20
CA THR A 151 -10.15 -8.31 11.53
C THR A 151 -8.73 -7.84 11.87
N VAL A 152 -8.60 -6.55 12.16
CA VAL A 152 -7.36 -5.92 12.63
C VAL A 152 -7.58 -5.40 14.06
N PRO A 153 -6.70 -5.70 15.03
CA PRO A 153 -6.91 -5.35 16.43
C PRO A 153 -6.81 -3.83 16.66
N ALA A 154 -7.80 -3.25 17.35
CA ALA A 154 -7.94 -1.79 17.51
C ALA A 154 -6.96 -1.14 18.49
N ASP A 155 -6.53 -1.89 19.49
CA ASP A 155 -5.77 -1.39 20.66
C ASP A 155 -4.28 -1.75 20.57
N GLN A 156 -3.77 -1.93 19.36
CA GLN A 156 -2.37 -2.27 19.10
C GLN A 156 -1.64 -1.13 18.40
N LEU A 157 -0.33 -1.06 18.63
CA LEU A 157 0.57 -0.22 17.84
C LEU A 157 0.97 -0.97 16.57
N PHE A 158 1.06 -0.24 15.46
CA PHE A 158 1.42 -0.83 14.18
C PHE A 158 2.77 -0.31 13.71
N PHE A 159 3.66 -1.23 13.37
CA PHE A 159 4.91 -0.96 12.68
C PHE A 159 4.74 -1.27 11.20
N ALA A 160 5.34 -0.47 10.33
CA ALA A 160 5.46 -0.82 8.93
C ALA A 160 6.40 -2.01 8.80
N VAL A 161 6.08 -2.95 7.92
CA VAL A 161 6.94 -4.07 7.57
C VAL A 161 7.01 -4.19 6.06
N VAL A 162 8.22 -4.36 5.54
CA VAL A 162 8.50 -4.56 4.12
C VAL A 162 9.35 -5.82 3.99
N ASP A 163 8.93 -6.73 3.14
CA ASP A 163 9.71 -7.90 2.73
C ASP A 163 10.32 -7.60 1.35
N VAL A 164 11.61 -7.24 1.33
CA VAL A 164 12.39 -7.02 0.10
C VAL A 164 12.65 -8.38 -0.55
N PHE A 165 11.67 -8.84 -1.32
CA PHE A 165 11.56 -10.22 -1.80
C PHE A 165 11.58 -10.34 -3.33
N GLY A 166 12.02 -11.50 -3.82
CA GLY A 166 11.96 -11.87 -5.23
C GLY A 166 12.79 -10.93 -6.11
N SER A 167 12.19 -10.39 -7.16
CA SER A 167 12.89 -9.49 -8.08
C SER A 167 13.26 -8.13 -7.49
N THR A 168 12.67 -7.73 -6.36
CA THR A 168 13.03 -6.44 -5.73
C THR A 168 14.33 -6.60 -4.95
N LYS A 169 15.32 -5.75 -5.27
CA LYS A 169 16.67 -5.81 -4.71
C LYS A 169 16.92 -4.72 -3.68
N GLU A 170 16.33 -3.55 -3.90
CA GLU A 170 16.64 -2.37 -3.11
C GLU A 170 15.45 -1.44 -2.98
N VAL A 171 15.25 -0.91 -1.77
CA VAL A 171 14.21 0.07 -1.46
C VAL A 171 14.76 1.24 -0.65
N ARG A 172 14.12 2.40 -0.76
CA ARG A 172 14.47 3.63 -0.05
C ARG A 172 13.23 4.23 0.62
N VAL A 173 13.34 4.65 1.87
CA VAL A 173 12.30 5.47 2.51
C VAL A 173 12.21 6.84 1.83
N VAL A 174 10.99 7.19 1.43
CA VAL A 174 10.65 8.48 0.83
C VAL A 174 9.86 9.30 1.83
N PHE A 175 10.24 10.56 1.99
CA PHE A 175 9.46 11.51 2.77
C PHE A 175 8.36 12.10 1.88
N PRO A 176 7.07 11.92 2.19
CA PRO A 176 5.99 12.48 1.38
C PRO A 176 5.85 14.01 1.50
N GLY A 177 6.69 14.68 2.31
CA GLY A 177 6.64 16.13 2.53
C GLY A 177 5.62 16.52 3.61
N PRO A 178 5.72 17.75 4.19
CA PRO A 178 4.76 18.24 5.18
C PRO A 178 3.43 18.71 4.53
N ARG A 179 3.29 18.65 3.20
CA ARG A 179 2.25 19.32 2.43
C ARG A 179 1.84 18.54 1.18
N VAL A 180 1.15 17.44 1.36
CA VAL A 180 0.03 17.08 0.46
C VAL A 180 -1.05 16.54 1.38
N PRO A 181 -2.29 17.05 1.34
CA PRO A 181 -3.35 16.35 2.05
C PRO A 181 -3.39 14.97 1.41
N ALA A 182 -3.09 13.90 2.16
CA ALA A 182 -3.39 12.53 1.74
C ALA A 182 -4.84 12.48 1.20
N ARG A 183 -5.70 13.35 1.74
CA ARG A 183 -7.03 13.65 1.25
C ARG A 183 -7.13 14.17 -0.18
N LEU A 184 -6.25 14.94 -0.80
CA LEU A 184 -6.54 15.47 -2.16
C LEU A 184 -6.39 14.40 -3.24
N TYR A 185 -5.32 13.61 -3.23
CA TYR A 185 -5.20 12.46 -4.13
C TYR A 185 -6.22 11.36 -3.78
N THR A 186 -6.40 11.03 -2.49
CA THR A 186 -7.37 10.02 -2.05
C THR A 186 -8.81 10.48 -2.27
N LEU A 187 -9.19 11.74 -2.03
CA LEU A 187 -10.51 12.29 -2.36
C LEU A 187 -10.71 12.39 -3.86
N CYS A 188 -9.69 12.77 -4.65
CA CYS A 188 -9.80 12.73 -6.10
C CYS A 188 -10.02 11.29 -6.58
N SER A 189 -9.30 10.31 -6.02
CA SER A 189 -9.43 8.89 -6.36
C SER A 189 -10.76 8.29 -5.88
N ASP A 190 -11.21 8.60 -4.66
CA ASP A 190 -12.51 8.19 -4.13
C ASP A 190 -13.65 8.83 -4.90
N ARG A 191 -13.53 10.11 -5.28
CA ARG A 191 -14.52 10.78 -6.12
C ARG A 191 -14.54 10.18 -7.54
N LEU A 192 -13.39 9.85 -8.12
CA LEU A 192 -13.32 9.11 -9.38
C LEU A 192 -13.92 7.70 -9.25
N ARG A 193 -13.70 7.01 -8.13
CA ARG A 193 -14.26 5.69 -7.82
C ARG A 193 -15.78 5.74 -7.66
N CYS A 194 -16.31 6.74 -6.95
CA CYS A 194 -17.74 7.03 -6.88
C CYS A 194 -18.32 7.28 -8.27
N LEU A 195 -17.73 8.19 -9.05
CA LEU A 195 -18.19 8.51 -10.40
C LEU A 195 -18.15 7.29 -11.35
N TYR A 196 -17.13 6.44 -11.23
CA TYR A 196 -17.03 5.20 -12.00
C TYR A 196 -18.11 4.17 -11.61
N ASN A 197 -18.31 3.96 -10.30
CA ASN A 197 -19.31 3.02 -9.79
C ASN A 197 -20.74 3.52 -10.07
N GLU A 198 -21.00 4.82 -9.96
CA GLU A 198 -22.27 5.44 -10.36
C GLU A 198 -22.57 5.21 -11.84
N ARG A 199 -21.57 5.36 -12.73
CA ARG A 199 -21.73 5.05 -14.15
C ARG A 199 -22.05 3.57 -14.38
N LYS A 200 -21.36 2.65 -13.70
CA LYS A 200 -21.62 1.20 -13.80
C LYS A 200 -23.04 0.83 -13.32
N CYS A 201 -23.50 1.42 -12.21
CA CYS A 201 -24.88 1.27 -11.72
C CYS A 201 -25.91 1.85 -12.70
N SER A 202 -25.61 3.00 -13.32
CA SER A 202 -26.49 3.63 -14.32
C SER A 202 -26.61 2.82 -15.61
N LEU A 203 -25.52 2.19 -16.06
CA LEU A 203 -25.48 1.30 -17.22
C LEU A 203 -26.22 -0.02 -16.94
N SER A 204 -26.05 -0.57 -15.73
CA SER A 204 -26.79 -1.76 -15.29
C SER A 204 -28.30 -1.52 -15.17
N ARG A 205 -28.74 -0.30 -14.80
CA ARG A 205 -30.17 0.05 -14.79
C ARG A 205 -30.74 0.23 -16.19
N LYS A 206 -29.98 0.83 -17.12
CA LYS A 206 -30.43 1.02 -18.51
C LYS A 206 -30.64 -0.32 -19.25
N HIS A 207 -29.93 -1.37 -18.87
CA HIS A 207 -30.10 -2.70 -19.47
C HIS A 207 -31.29 -3.50 -18.91
N MET A 208 -31.94 -3.05 -17.83
CA MET A 208 -33.11 -3.73 -17.24
C MET A 208 -34.45 -3.09 -17.61
N THR A 209 -34.46 -2.05 -18.45
CA THR A 209 -35.71 -1.42 -18.96
C THR A 209 -35.98 -1.76 -20.43
N LEU A 210 -35.03 -2.40 -21.15
CA LEU A 210 -35.22 -2.77 -22.56
C LEU A 210 -35.68 -4.23 -22.77
N LEU A 211 -35.70 -5.06 -21.73
CA LEU A 211 -36.10 -6.49 -21.82
C LEU A 211 -37.57 -6.76 -21.44
N THR A 212 -38.38 -5.73 -21.22
CA THR A 212 -39.84 -5.87 -20.93
C THR A 212 -40.74 -5.30 -22.03
N MET A 213 -40.20 -4.95 -23.21
CA MET A 213 -40.98 -4.39 -24.34
C MET A 213 -40.80 -5.13 -25.67
N VAL A 214 -40.25 -6.35 -25.67
CA VAL A 214 -40.22 -7.22 -26.86
C VAL A 214 -40.68 -8.63 -26.45
N GLY A 215 -41.99 -8.79 -26.30
CA GLY A 215 -42.58 -10.04 -25.86
C GLY A 215 -44.10 -10.04 -25.86
N ARG A 216 -44.73 -9.38 -26.85
CA ARG A 216 -46.14 -9.61 -27.19
C ARG A 216 -46.38 -9.40 -28.67
N GLY A 217 -46.88 -10.45 -29.31
CA GLY A 217 -47.56 -10.37 -30.59
C GLY A 217 -46.74 -10.88 -31.77
N TYR A 218 -46.73 -12.20 -31.97
CA TYR A 218 -46.97 -12.78 -33.29
C TYR A 218 -47.35 -14.26 -33.08
N ASP A 219 -48.65 -14.50 -32.96
CA ASP A 219 -49.26 -15.80 -33.24
C ASP A 219 -50.57 -15.58 -33.99
N SER A 220 -50.82 -16.50 -34.93
CA SER A 220 -52.04 -16.80 -35.67
C SER A 220 -52.27 -16.20 -37.08
N ARG A 221 -52.14 -17.13 -38.05
CA ARG A 221 -52.90 -17.36 -39.31
C ARG A 221 -52.49 -16.58 -40.57
N ASN A 222 -52.04 -17.28 -41.62
CA ASN A 222 -52.94 -17.93 -42.60
C ASN A 222 -52.17 -18.76 -43.67
N ARG A 223 -52.73 -19.96 -43.97
CA ARG A 223 -52.36 -21.00 -44.97
C ARG A 223 -51.44 -22.11 -44.52
#